data_AF-A0A3P7G4P9-F1
#
_entry.id   AF-A0A3P7G4P9-F1
#
_cell.length_a   1.000
_cell.length_b   1.000
_cell.length_c   1.000
_cell.angle_alpha   90.00
_cell.angle_beta   90.00
_cell.angle_gamma   90.00
#
_symmetry.space_group_name_H-M   'P 1'
#
loop_
_entity.id
_entity.type
_entity.pdbx_description
1 polymer ?
#
loop_
_entity_poly.entity_id
_entity_poly.type
_entity_poly.pdbx_seq_one_letter_code
_entity_poly.pdbx_strand_id
1 'polypeptide(L)'
;MTDKQDIVAHWSVPVHDRIYEIEFEHGTASGKRVIRVDGKEILRKNWMFSLVGKEIFDIGKFKCVINVEALGTFLYEYTLEVNGKSYEKFREEVAKKLKSWTTILDGQETRICLV
;
A
#
# COMPACT_ATOMS: atom_id res chain seq x y z
N MET A 1 13.68 -17.02 -4.92
CA MET A 1 13.19 -16.57 -3.60
C MET A 1 13.05 -15.07 -3.69
N THR A 2 11.85 -14.52 -3.52
CA THR A 2 11.70 -13.06 -3.43
C THR A 2 12.33 -12.65 -2.10
N ASP A 3 13.50 -12.03 -2.15
CA ASP A 3 14.13 -11.50 -0.94
C ASP A 3 13.24 -10.35 -0.42
N LYS A 4 12.51 -10.62 0.67
CA LYS A 4 11.59 -9.64 1.26
C LYS A 4 12.32 -8.46 1.91
N GLN A 5 13.66 -8.50 2.00
CA GLN A 5 14.47 -7.45 2.66
C GLN A 5 14.30 -6.06 2.04
N ASP A 6 13.98 -5.98 0.75
CA ASP A 6 13.81 -4.69 0.06
C ASP A 6 12.40 -4.10 0.18
N ILE A 7 11.45 -4.80 0.81
CA ILE A 7 10.06 -4.32 0.94
C ILE A 7 10.02 -3.22 2.01
N VAL A 8 9.68 -2.01 1.58
CA VAL A 8 9.61 -0.81 2.44
C VAL A 8 8.19 -0.45 2.84
N ALA A 9 7.18 -0.94 2.12
CA ALA A 9 5.78 -0.68 2.42
C ALA A 9 4.90 -1.86 1.99
N HIS A 10 3.82 -2.05 2.75
CA HIS A 10 2.83 -3.09 2.54
C HIS A 10 1.43 -2.54 2.84
N TRP A 11 0.47 -2.79 1.94
CA TRP A 11 -0.93 -2.40 2.13
C TRP A 11 -1.88 -3.54 1.78
N SER A 12 -2.82 -3.82 2.68
CA SER A 12 -3.95 -4.73 2.42
C SER A 12 -5.17 -3.91 2.00
N VAL A 13 -5.60 -4.03 0.74
CA VAL A 13 -6.66 -3.21 0.16
C VAL A 13 -7.94 -4.04 -0.01
N PRO A 14 -8.90 -3.94 0.93
CA PRO A 14 -10.18 -4.63 0.80
C PRO A 14 -11.09 -3.95 -0.23
N VAL A 15 -11.42 -4.65 -1.31
CA VAL A 15 -12.35 -4.20 -2.35
C VAL A 15 -13.36 -5.29 -2.67
N HIS A 16 -14.65 -4.94 -2.58
CA HIS A 16 -15.75 -5.89 -2.76
C HIS A 16 -15.57 -7.15 -1.88
N ASP A 17 -15.40 -8.32 -2.48
CA ASP A 17 -15.23 -9.65 -1.88
C ASP A 17 -13.77 -10.12 -1.83
N ARG A 18 -12.82 -9.25 -2.13
CA ARG A 18 -11.38 -9.58 -2.20
C ARG A 18 -10.54 -8.60 -1.39
N ILE A 19 -9.43 -9.10 -0.86
CA ILE A 19 -8.34 -8.27 -0.33
C ILE A 19 -7.16 -8.44 -1.27
N TYR A 20 -6.61 -7.33 -1.75
CA TYR A 20 -5.36 -7.31 -2.50
C TYR A 20 -4.22 -6.96 -1.55
N GLU A 21 -3.14 -7.75 -1.57
CA GLU A 21 -1.91 -7.45 -0.84
C GLU A 21 -0.92 -6.75 -1.77
N ILE A 22 -0.57 -5.50 -1.45
CA ILE A 22 0.35 -4.68 -2.23
C ILE A 22 1.66 -4.57 -1.49
N GLU A 23 2.75 -4.98 -2.13
CA GLU A 23 4.13 -4.85 -1.63
C GLU A 23 4.89 -3.86 -2.50
N PHE A 24 5.67 -2.98 -1.87
CA PHE A 24 6.52 -2.01 -2.56
C PHE A 24 7.97 -2.11 -2.12
N GLU A 25 8.88 -2.22 -3.09
CA GLU A 25 10.32 -2.05 -2.90
C GLU A 25 10.76 -0.67 -3.39
N HIS A 26 11.62 -0.01 -2.62
CA HIS A 26 12.26 1.25 -3.01
C HIS A 26 13.77 1.22 -2.76
N GLY A 27 14.56 1.35 -3.81
CA GLY A 27 16.00 1.54 -3.70
C GLY A 27 16.33 3.01 -3.43
N THR A 28 16.63 3.33 -2.17
CA THR A 28 16.89 4.71 -1.72
C THR A 28 18.10 5.38 -2.35
N ALA A 29 19.05 4.62 -2.91
CA ALA A 29 20.21 5.16 -3.62
C ALA A 29 20.08 5.13 -5.16
N SER A 30 19.29 4.20 -5.70
CA SER A 30 19.17 3.95 -7.14
C SER A 30 17.86 4.42 -7.74
N GLY A 31 16.89 4.80 -6.91
CA GLY A 31 15.51 5.03 -7.31
C GLY A 31 14.80 3.76 -7.82
N LYS A 32 15.34 2.55 -7.55
CA LYS A 32 14.69 1.28 -7.91
C LYS A 32 13.27 1.24 -7.34
N ARG A 33 12.30 0.77 -8.12
CA ARG A 33 10.91 0.55 -7.68
C ARG A 33 10.41 -0.80 -8.15
N VAL A 34 9.80 -1.57 -7.25
CA VAL A 34 9.10 -2.81 -7.60
C VAL A 34 7.76 -2.83 -6.89
N ILE A 35 6.69 -3.10 -7.64
CA ILE A 35 5.34 -3.25 -7.08
C ILE A 35 4.90 -4.69 -7.31
N ARG A 36 4.42 -5.33 -6.24
CA ARG A 36 3.76 -6.64 -6.31
C ARG A 36 2.35 -6.53 -5.80
N VAL A 37 1.46 -7.28 -6.44
CA VAL A 37 0.07 -7.46 -6.01
C VAL A 37 -0.17 -8.95 -5.86
N ASP A 38 -0.58 -9.38 -4.67
CA ASP A 38 -0.77 -10.79 -4.30
C ASP A 38 0.48 -11.65 -4.60
N GLY A 39 1.66 -11.10 -4.29
CA GLY A 39 2.96 -11.72 -4.54
C GLY A 39 3.41 -11.74 -6.01
N LYS A 40 2.57 -11.29 -6.95
CA LYS A 40 2.93 -11.17 -8.37
C LYS A 40 3.47 -9.79 -8.69
N GLU A 41 4.67 -9.74 -9.26
CA GLU A 41 5.24 -8.49 -9.78
C GLU A 41 4.42 -7.93 -10.95
N ILE A 42 4.04 -6.66 -10.83
CA ILE A 42 3.27 -5.93 -11.85
C ILE A 42 4.06 -4.76 -12.45
N LEU A 43 5.06 -4.24 -11.74
CA LEU A 43 5.90 -3.14 -12.18
C LEU A 43 7.30 -3.30 -11.61
N ARG A 44 8.31 -3.05 -12.46
CA ARG A 44 9.72 -2.96 -12.06
C ARG A 44 10.42 -1.86 -12.82
N LYS A 45 11.10 -1.00 -12.07
CA LYS A 45 12.08 -0.01 -12.56
C LYS A 45 13.37 -0.24 -11.81
N ASN A 46 14.42 -0.68 -12.50
CA ASN A 46 15.68 -1.05 -11.85
C ASN A 46 16.51 0.17 -11.42
N TRP A 47 16.31 1.30 -12.08
CA TRP A 47 17.04 2.54 -11.80
C TRP A 47 16.19 3.74 -12.17
N MET A 48 16.15 4.74 -11.29
CA MET A 48 15.53 6.03 -11.54
C MET A 48 16.44 7.12 -10.98
N PHE A 49 16.74 8.15 -11.78
CA PHE A 49 17.45 9.33 -11.26
C PHE A 49 16.66 10.06 -10.17
N SER A 50 15.33 9.91 -10.17
CA SER A 50 14.44 10.46 -9.14
C SER A 50 14.16 9.43 -8.06
N LEU A 51 14.49 9.77 -6.82
CA LEU A 51 14.22 8.95 -5.63
C LEU A 51 12.76 9.12 -5.17
N VAL A 52 12.22 10.33 -5.27
CA VAL A 52 10.81 10.64 -4.97
C VAL A 52 9.93 10.60 -6.23
N GLY A 53 8.61 10.61 -6.06
CA GLY A 53 7.65 10.65 -7.15
C GLY A 53 6.49 9.68 -6.98
N LYS A 54 5.78 9.40 -8.07
CA LYS A 54 4.56 8.60 -8.06
C LYS A 54 4.67 7.39 -8.98
N GLU A 55 4.05 6.29 -8.59
CA GLU A 55 3.84 5.12 -9.45
C GLU A 55 2.35 4.80 -9.50
N ILE A 56 1.81 4.69 -10.71
CA ILE A 56 0.39 4.47 -10.96
C ILE A 56 0.21 3.05 -11.50
N PHE A 57 -0.75 2.33 -10.94
CA PHE A 57 -1.11 0.97 -11.35
C PHE A 57 -2.57 0.70 -11.01
N ASP A 58 -3.13 -0.40 -11.48
CA ASP A 58 -4.51 -0.77 -11.18
C ASP A 58 -4.56 -2.13 -10.46
N ILE A 59 -5.46 -2.26 -9.48
CA ILE A 59 -5.87 -3.55 -8.89
C ILE A 59 -7.32 -3.83 -9.30
N GLY A 60 -7.52 -4.77 -10.22
CA GLY A 60 -8.83 -4.98 -10.84
C GLY A 60 -9.34 -3.70 -11.53
N LYS A 61 -10.40 -3.09 -11.01
CA LYS A 61 -10.99 -1.84 -11.52
C LYS A 61 -10.56 -0.58 -10.74
N PHE A 62 -9.71 -0.74 -9.73
CA PHE A 62 -9.36 0.34 -8.81
C PHE A 62 -8.00 0.92 -9.18
N LYS A 63 -7.96 2.23 -9.44
CA LYS A 63 -6.73 2.94 -9.74
C LYS A 63 -5.97 3.22 -8.46
N CYS A 64 -4.71 2.80 -8.41
CA CYS A 64 -3.83 2.95 -7.28
C CYS A 64 -2.65 3.88 -7.62
N VAL A 65 -2.23 4.67 -6.64
CA VAL A 65 -1.04 5.52 -6.74
C VAL A 65 -0.19 5.32 -5.50
N ILE A 66 1.04 4.85 -5.66
CA ILE A 66 2.05 4.92 -4.60
C ILE A 66 2.78 6.25 -4.75
N ASN A 67 2.80 7.05 -3.68
CA ASN A 67 3.62 8.25 -3.60
C ASN A 67 4.84 7.97 -2.73
N VAL A 68 5.99 8.40 -3.21
CA VAL A 68 7.27 8.38 -2.50
C VAL A 68 7.67 9.82 -2.24
N GLU A 69 7.71 10.22 -0.98
CA GLU A 69 8.04 11.57 -0.55
C GLU A 69 9.26 11.54 0.38
N ALA A 70 10.05 12.61 0.38
CA ALA A 70 11.19 12.72 1.27
C ALA A 70 10.73 13.25 2.64
N LEU A 71 11.08 12.53 3.70
CA LEU A 71 10.86 12.94 5.08
C LEU A 71 12.20 13.36 5.69
N GLY A 72 12.56 14.63 5.54
CA GLY A 72 13.90 15.10 5.91
C GLY A 72 14.97 14.62 4.91
N THR A 73 16.20 14.39 5.37
CA THR A 73 17.36 14.21 4.48
C THR A 73 17.52 12.79 3.93
N PHE A 74 17.19 11.76 4.73
CA PHE A 74 17.47 10.35 4.38
C PHE A 74 16.31 9.39 4.65
N LEU A 75 15.15 9.91 5.04
CA LEU A 75 13.96 9.09 5.24
C LEU A 75 12.95 9.36 4.13
N TYR A 76 12.11 8.37 3.87
CA TYR A 76 11.05 8.45 2.88
C TYR A 76 9.74 8.06 3.52
N GLU A 77 8.68 8.74 3.10
CA GLU A 77 7.31 8.37 3.38
C GLU A 77 6.72 7.71 2.14
N TYR A 78 5.95 6.64 2.37
CA TYR A 78 5.28 5.86 1.35
C TYR A 78 3.79 5.90 1.62
N THR A 79 3.03 6.54 0.75
CA THR A 79 1.57 6.58 0.87
C THR A 79 0.92 5.90 -0.33
N LEU A 80 -0.24 5.31 -0.09
CA LEU A 80 -1.06 4.70 -1.12
C LEU A 80 -2.35 5.50 -1.27
N GLU A 81 -2.73 5.78 -2.51
CA GLU A 81 -4.07 6.25 -2.86
C GLU A 81 -4.82 5.16 -3.62
N VAL A 82 -6.12 5.00 -3.32
CA VAL A 82 -7.02 4.08 -4.01
C VAL A 82 -8.22 4.87 -4.51
N ASN A 83 -8.42 4.90 -5.83
CA ASN A 83 -9.42 5.73 -6.52
C ASN A 83 -9.39 7.21 -6.08
N GLY A 84 -8.18 7.77 -5.96
CA GLY A 84 -7.96 9.17 -5.60
C GLY A 84 -8.24 9.52 -4.14
N LYS A 85 -8.36 8.52 -3.26
CA LYS A 85 -8.48 8.71 -1.81
C LYS A 85 -7.24 8.15 -1.13
N SER A 86 -6.77 8.79 -0.07
CA SER A 86 -5.72 8.19 0.76
C SER A 86 -6.17 6.83 1.29
N TYR A 87 -5.21 5.95 1.52
CA TYR A 87 -5.47 4.61 2.02
C TYR A 87 -6.22 4.62 3.36
N GLU A 88 -5.93 5.57 4.24
CA GLU A 88 -6.60 5.74 5.53
C GLU A 88 -8.08 6.08 5.32
N LYS A 89 -8.37 7.08 4.48
CA LYS A 89 -9.74 7.48 4.15
C LYS A 89 -10.49 6.36 3.45
N PHE A 90 -9.83 5.65 2.54
CA PHE A 90 -10.40 4.48 1.87
C PHE A 90 -10.78 3.40 2.89
N ARG A 91 -9.88 3.08 3.83
CA ARG A 91 -10.15 2.10 4.90
C ARG A 91 -11.31 2.52 5.78
N GLU A 92 -11.40 3.78 6.17
CA GLU A 92 -12.53 4.29 6.95
C GLU A 92 -13.87 4.14 6.21
N GLU A 93 -13.91 4.42 4.92
CA GLU A 93 -15.12 4.28 4.11
C GLU A 93 -15.54 2.81 3.96
N VAL A 94 -14.58 1.91 3.70
CA VAL A 94 -14.83 0.46 3.66
C VAL A 94 -15.32 -0.02 5.03
N ALA A 95 -14.69 0.41 6.10
CA ALA A 95 -15.07 0.07 7.47
C ALA A 95 -16.50 0.50 7.77
N LYS A 96 -16.86 1.75 7.48
CA LYS A 96 -18.23 2.29 7.62
C LYS A 96 -19.24 1.50 6.79
N LYS A 97 -18.91 1.18 5.52
CA LYS A 97 -19.80 0.42 4.64
C LYS A 97 -20.06 -1.01 5.14
N LEU A 98 -19.03 -1.66 5.67
CA LEU A 98 -19.14 -2.99 6.29
C LEU A 98 -19.68 -2.93 7.72
N LYS A 99 -20.05 -1.75 8.24
CA LYS A 99 -20.38 -1.53 9.66
C LYS A 99 -19.35 -2.18 10.60
N SER A 100 -18.08 -2.05 10.24
CA SER A 100 -16.97 -2.68 10.92
C SER A 100 -16.04 -1.65 11.52
N TRP A 101 -15.40 -1.99 12.63
CA TRP A 101 -14.39 -1.17 13.29
C TRP A 101 -13.39 -2.08 14.00
N THR A 102 -12.24 -1.52 14.36
CA THR A 102 -11.25 -2.21 15.20
C THR A 102 -11.35 -1.70 16.63
N THR A 103 -11.24 -2.60 17.61
CA THR A 103 -11.17 -2.30 19.04
C THR A 103 -10.19 -3.25 19.72
N ILE A 104 -9.78 -2.96 20.94
CA ILE A 104 -8.98 -3.89 21.75
C ILE A 104 -9.94 -4.70 22.63
N LEU A 105 -9.91 -6.03 22.53
CA LEU A 105 -10.57 -6.96 23.45
C LEU A 105 -9.49 -7.78 24.16
N ASP A 106 -9.47 -7.80 25.49
CA ASP A 106 -8.50 -8.56 26.29
C ASP A 106 -7.02 -8.30 25.89
N GLY A 107 -6.70 -7.06 25.51
CA GLY A 107 -5.35 -6.67 25.06
C GLY A 107 -5.02 -7.04 23.61
N GLN A 108 -5.95 -7.64 22.87
CA GLN A 108 -5.77 -7.98 21.45
C GLN A 108 -6.54 -7.05 20.52
N GLU A 109 -5.87 -6.56 19.48
CA GLU A 109 -6.51 -5.82 18.40
C GLU A 109 -7.52 -6.74 17.66
N THR A 110 -8.80 -6.40 17.76
CA THR A 110 -9.93 -7.19 17.26
C THR A 110 -10.76 -6.37 16.28
N ARG A 111 -11.05 -6.94 15.11
CA ARG A 111 -11.97 -6.34 14.13
C ARG A 111 -13.40 -6.87 14.34
N ILE A 112 -14.32 -5.98 14.65
CA ILE A 112 -15.77 -6.27 14.76
C ILE A 112 -16.42 -5.96 13.42
N CYS A 113 -17.26 -6.86 12.90
CA CYS A 113 -18.04 -6.68 11.67
C CYS A 113 -19.52 -6.95 11.99
N LEU A 114 -20.39 -5.96 11.76
CA LEU A 114 -21.83 -6.13 11.91
C LEU A 114 -22.44 -6.50 10.55
N VAL A 115 -23.00 -7.72 10.48
CA VAL A 115 -23.78 -8.19 9.32
C VAL A 115 -25.17 -7.55 9.29
#